data_AF-D5ZVK9-F1
#
_entry.id   AF-D5ZVK9-F1
#
_cell.length_a   1.000
_cell.length_b   1.000
_cell.length_c   1.000
_cell.angle_alpha   90.00
_cell.angle_beta   90.00
_cell.angle_gamma   90.00
#
_symmetry.space_group_name_H-M   'P 1'
#
loop_
_entity.id
_entity.type
_entity.pdbx_description
1 polymer ?
#
loop_
_entity_poly.entity_id
_entity_poly.type
_entity_poly.pdbx_seq_one_letter_code
_entity_poly.pdbx_strand_id
1 'polypeptide(L)' 'MADANISSLLGIGFPPWTGGVLQYINGYDGGAGGGTGLPGFVARAGEVAEKHGERFAPPELLLRKAERGETFTDS' A
#
# COMPACT_ATOMS: atom_id res chain seq x y z
N MET A 1 0.17 -10.26 14.83
CA MET A 1 -1.03 -9.42 15.12
C MET A 1 -1.19 -8.23 14.17
N ALA A 2 -0.18 -7.85 13.37
CA ALA A 2 -0.35 -6.88 12.28
C ALA A 2 -1.13 -7.46 11.06
N ASP A 3 -1.02 -8.78 10.81
CA ASP A 3 -1.68 -9.46 9.67
C ASP A 3 -3.20 -9.44 9.68
N ALA A 4 -3.81 -9.51 10.86
CA ALA A 4 -5.26 -9.58 10.98
C ALA A 4 -5.94 -8.24 10.58
N ASN A 5 -5.30 -7.11 10.87
CA ASN A 5 -5.81 -5.79 10.49
C ASN A 5 -5.58 -5.49 9.00
N ILE A 6 -4.44 -5.94 8.47
CA ILE A 6 -4.11 -5.80 7.06
C ILE A 6 -5.08 -6.65 6.22
N SER A 7 -5.31 -7.92 6.58
CA SER A 7 -6.28 -8.77 5.86
C SER A 7 -7.72 -8.25 5.92
N SER A 8 -8.16 -7.63 7.03
CA SER A 8 -9.48 -6.98 7.12
C SER A 8 -9.62 -5.72 6.26
N LEU A 9 -8.54 -4.95 6.05
CA LEU A 9 -8.50 -3.82 5.11
C LEU A 9 -8.54 -4.27 3.64
N LEU A 10 -8.02 -5.47 3.36
CA LEU A 10 -7.83 -5.99 1.99
C LEU A 10 -8.98 -6.86 1.50
N GLY A 11 -9.82 -7.36 2.39
CA GLY A 11 -11.02 -8.16 2.06
C GLY A 11 -12.11 -7.40 1.30
N ILE A 12 -12.00 -6.09 1.13
CA ILE A 12 -13.01 -5.20 0.53
C ILE A 12 -12.68 -4.70 -0.89
N GLY A 13 -11.63 -5.20 -1.56
CA GLY A 13 -11.50 -4.91 -3.01
C GLY A 13 -10.15 -5.03 -3.70
N PHE A 14 -9.14 -5.74 -3.16
CA PHE A 14 -7.86 -5.90 -3.87
C PHE A 14 -7.75 -7.27 -4.58
N PRO A 15 -7.31 -7.31 -5.85
CA PRO A 15 -7.30 -8.53 -6.63
C PRO A 15 -6.28 -9.59 -6.15
N PRO A 16 -6.70 -10.84 -5.92
CA PRO A 16 -5.87 -11.91 -5.35
C PRO A 16 -4.75 -12.44 -6.25
N TRP A 17 -4.72 -12.11 -7.55
CA TRP A 17 -3.76 -12.68 -8.52
C TRP A 17 -2.34 -12.09 -8.45
N THR A 18 -2.07 -11.14 -7.55
CA THR A 18 -0.72 -10.56 -7.35
C THR A 18 0.13 -11.33 -6.34
N GLY A 19 -0.39 -12.41 -5.73
CA GLY A 19 0.28 -13.13 -4.64
C GLY A 19 0.08 -12.49 -3.26
N GLY A 20 -0.82 -11.50 -3.14
CA GLY A 20 -1.14 -10.77 -1.92
C GLY A 20 -0.69 -9.31 -1.97
N VAL A 21 -1.42 -8.41 -1.30
CA VAL A 21 -1.11 -6.96 -1.35
C VAL A 21 0.32 -6.66 -0.91
N LEU A 22 0.84 -7.44 0.04
CA LEU A 22 2.16 -7.18 0.64
C LEU A 22 3.26 -7.32 -0.42
N GLN A 23 3.16 -8.34 -1.27
CA GLN A 23 4.09 -8.56 -2.38
C GLN A 23 3.93 -7.52 -3.48
N TYR A 24 2.69 -7.08 -3.76
CA TYR A 24 2.44 -5.98 -4.68
C TYR A 24 3.06 -4.67 -4.18
N ILE A 25 2.91 -4.35 -2.89
CA ILE A 25 3.47 -3.14 -2.28
C ILE A 25 5.00 -3.21 -2.26
N ASN A 26 5.58 -4.34 -1.86
CA ASN A 26 7.03 -4.52 -1.80
C ASN A 26 7.67 -4.41 -3.20
N GLY A 27 7.00 -4.95 -4.22
CA GLY A 27 7.43 -4.86 -5.62
C GLY A 27 6.94 -3.60 -6.35
N TYR A 28 6.34 -2.64 -5.67
CA TYR A 28 5.82 -1.43 -6.31
C TYR A 28 6.97 -0.61 -6.92
N ASP A 29 6.90 -0.38 -8.23
CA ASP A 29 7.77 0.50 -8.97
C ASP A 29 6.93 1.66 -9.51
N GLY A 30 7.16 2.87 -8.97
CA GLY A 30 6.45 4.08 -9.38
C GLY A 30 6.99 4.71 -10.68
N GLY A 31 7.95 4.07 -11.36
CA GLY A 31 8.61 4.62 -12.53
C GLY A 31 9.54 5.80 -12.22
N ALA A 32 9.97 6.50 -13.27
CA ALA A 32 10.88 7.64 -13.15
C ALA A 32 10.21 8.81 -12.40
N GLY A 33 10.42 8.88 -11.09
CA GLY A 33 9.94 9.95 -10.21
C GLY A 33 8.87 9.51 -9.18
N GLY A 34 8.25 8.33 -9.37
CA GLY A 34 7.40 7.71 -8.35
C GLY A 34 8.23 6.73 -7.55
N GLY A 35 8.35 6.92 -6.24
CA GLY A 35 9.19 6.07 -5.38
C GLY A 35 8.90 4.56 -5.51
N THR A 36 9.75 3.74 -4.90
CA THR A 36 9.60 2.27 -4.90
C THR A 36 9.03 1.77 -3.57
N GLY A 37 8.48 0.55 -3.57
CA GLY A 37 7.98 -0.09 -2.37
C GLY A 37 6.77 0.62 -1.76
N LEU A 38 6.60 0.48 -0.44
CA LEU A 38 5.50 1.10 0.31
C LEU A 38 5.43 2.64 0.18
N PRO A 39 6.53 3.41 0.23
CA PRO A 39 6.47 4.85 0.02
C PRO A 39 5.92 5.24 -1.35
N GLY A 40 6.36 4.56 -2.41
CA GLY A 40 5.84 4.77 -3.76
C GLY A 40 4.36 4.45 -3.86
N PHE A 41 3.95 3.32 -3.29
CA PHE A 41 2.56 2.88 -3.29
C PHE A 41 1.65 3.89 -2.58
N VAL A 42 2.06 4.39 -1.41
CA VAL A 42 1.31 5.39 -0.63
C VAL A 42 1.19 6.71 -1.37
N ALA A 43 2.26 7.19 -2.01
CA ALA A 43 2.23 8.40 -2.82
C ALA A 43 1.21 8.27 -3.97
N ARG A 44 1.22 7.12 -4.66
CA ARG A 44 0.26 6.85 -5.74
C ARG A 44 -1.17 6.74 -5.25
N ALA A 45 -1.41 6.11 -4.10
CA ALA A 45 -2.73 6.06 -3.49
C ALA A 45 -3.26 7.47 -3.17
N GLY A 46 -2.39 8.36 -2.70
CA GLY A 46 -2.69 9.78 -2.51
C GLY A 46 -3.15 10.47 -3.80
N GLU A 47 -2.40 10.33 -4.90
CA GLU A 47 -2.78 10.90 -6.20
C GLU A 47 -4.13 10.39 -6.71
N VAL A 48 -4.43 9.10 -6.47
CA VAL A 48 -5.71 8.49 -6.84
C VAL A 48 -6.83 9.03 -5.94
N ALA A 49 -6.58 9.22 -4.66
CA ALA A 49 -7.54 9.81 -3.73
C ALA A 49 -7.89 11.25 -4.08
N GLU A 50 -6.91 12.07 -4.49
CA GLU A 50 -7.17 13.43 -4.96
C GLU A 50 -8.07 13.46 -6.21
N LYS A 51 -7.91 12.48 -7.11
CA LYS A 51 -8.66 12.42 -8.39
C LYS A 51 -10.01 11.73 -8.26
N HIS A 52 -10.13 10.76 -7.36
CA HIS A 52 -11.27 9.82 -7.33
C HIS A 52 -11.94 9.73 -5.95
N GLY A 53 -11.51 10.53 -4.99
CA GLY A 53 -12.11 10.69 -3.67
C GLY A 53 -11.42 9.90 -2.56
N GLU A 54 -11.73 10.28 -1.32
CA GLU A 54 -11.08 9.84 -0.08
C GLU A 54 -11.12 8.32 0.17
N ARG A 55 -12.05 7.59 -0.47
CA ARG A 55 -12.11 6.12 -0.43
C ARG A 55 -10.84 5.42 -0.94
N PHE A 56 -10.00 6.13 -1.70
CA PHE A 56 -8.71 5.63 -2.18
C PHE A 56 -7.52 6.13 -1.34
N ALA A 57 -7.77 6.92 -0.30
CA ALA A 57 -6.71 7.43 0.56
C ALA A 57 -6.01 6.28 1.28
N PRO A 58 -4.66 6.29 1.35
CA PRO A 58 -3.93 5.29 2.09
C PRO A 58 -4.28 5.38 3.58
N PRO A 59 -4.55 4.26 4.27
CA PRO A 59 -4.78 4.25 5.70
C PRO A 59 -3.58 4.80 6.48
N GLU A 60 -3.83 5.41 7.65
CA GLU A 60 -2.79 5.99 8.50
C GLU A 60 -1.67 4.99 8.86
N LEU A 61 -2.01 3.71 9.02
CA LEU A 61 -1.03 2.65 9.26
C LEU A 61 0.01 2.55 8.12
N LEU A 62 -0.44 2.67 6.86
CA LEU A 62 0.46 2.61 5.69
C LEU A 62 1.32 3.86 5.60
N LEU A 63 0.74 5.04 5.90
CA LEU A 63 1.47 6.30 5.95
C LEU A 63 2.62 6.22 6.97
N ARG A 64 2.33 5.81 8.22
CA ARG A 64 3.35 5.68 9.27
C ARG A 64 4.44 4.66 8.94
N LYS A 65 4.08 3.56 8.28
CA LYS A 65 5.06 2.55 7.83
C LYS A 65 5.91 3.04 6.66
N ALA A 66 5.32 3.82 5.74
CA ALA A 66 6.03 4.45 4.63
C ALA A 66 7.06 5.47 5.13
N GLU A 67 6.71 6.30 6.11
CA GLU A 67 7.64 7.26 6.74
C GLU A 67 8.86 6.57 7.36
N ARG A 68 8.67 5.34 7.87
CA ARG A 68 9.72 4.53 8.47
C ARG A 68 10.53 3.70 7.47
N GLY A 69 10.18 3.74 6.18
CA GLY A 69 10.82 2.94 5.14
C GLY A 69 10.67 1.43 5.35
N GLU A 70 9.63 0.98 6.06
CA GLU A 70 9.43 -0.43 6.34
C GLU A 70 8.97 -1.20 5.10
N THR A 71 9.52 -2.39 4.95
CA THR A 71 9.04 -3.42 4.03
C THR A 71 8.14 -4.39 4.80
N PHE A 72 7.15 -4.97 4.12
CA PHE A 72 6.37 -6.03 4.74
C PHE A 72 7.12 -7.35 4.66
N THR A 73 7.40 -7.98 5.80
CA THR A 73 7.98 -9.32 5.88
C THR A 73 6.98 -10.27 6.51
N ASP A 74 6.87 -11.48 5.96
CA ASP A 74 6.18 -12.61 6.59
C ASP A 74 7.01 -13.02 7.82
N SER A 75 6.47 -12.85 9.02
CA SER A 75 7.16 -13.22 10.28
C SER A 75 6.14 -13.65 11.33
#